data_AF-A0A392PB91-F1
#
_entry.id   AF-A0A392PB91-F1
#
_cell.length_a   1.000
_cell.length_b   1.000
_cell.length_c   1.000
_cell.angle_alpha   90.00
_cell.angle_beta   90.00
_cell.angle_gamma   90.00
#
_symmetry.space_group_name_H-M   'P 1'
#
loop_
_entity.id
_entity.type
_entity.pdbx_description
1 polymer ?
#
loop_
_entity_poly.entity_id
_entity_poly.type
_entity_poly.pdbx_seq_one_letter_code
_entity_poly.pdbx_strand_id
1 'polypeptide(L)'
;MAANYTQSIERVSLRVMVDRERNKVLYAEAGKDFVDALLSFLTLPLGTIARLVAKQSNIEAVTVGSLSSLYQSVTCLDEQYIWTHTCKEMLLQPRNSMEAYCQHLKLNID
;
A
#
# COMPACT_ATOMS: atom_id res chain seq x y z
N MET A 1 20.16 -31.10 12.53
CA MET A 1 19.67 -30.22 13.60
C MET A 1 19.05 -29.01 12.92
N ALA A 2 17.74 -29.05 12.64
CA ALA A 2 17.06 -27.97 11.93
C ALA A 2 16.71 -26.86 12.92
N ALA A 3 17.19 -25.64 12.65
CA ALA A 3 16.83 -24.48 13.45
C ALA A 3 15.35 -24.14 13.22
N ASN A 4 14.54 -24.21 14.27
CA ASN A 4 13.19 -23.66 14.25
C ASN A 4 13.29 -22.13 14.24
N TYR A 5 13.12 -21.53 13.06
CA TYR A 5 12.92 -20.08 12.95
C TYR A 5 11.51 -19.77 13.43
N THR A 6 11.37 -19.33 14.68
CA THR A 6 10.18 -18.59 15.11
C THR A 6 10.17 -17.27 14.38
N GLN A 7 9.46 -17.22 13.25
CA GLN A 7 9.16 -15.98 12.54
C GLN A 7 8.37 -15.09 13.51
N SER A 8 9.01 -14.04 14.03
CA SER A 8 8.35 -13.06 14.87
C SER A 8 7.31 -12.35 14.02
N ILE A 9 6.04 -12.65 14.24
CA ILE A 9 4.94 -11.93 13.61
C ILE A 9 4.99 -10.49 14.14
N GLU A 10 5.44 -9.55 13.31
CA GLU A 10 5.36 -8.14 13.66
C GLU A 10 3.89 -7.75 13.76
N ARG A 11 3.49 -7.25 14.94
CA ARG A 11 2.12 -6.88 15.24
C ARG A 11 2.05 -5.39 15.46
N VAL A 12 1.15 -4.74 14.73
CA VAL A 12 0.74 -3.37 14.97
C VAL A 12 -0.52 -3.39 15.82
N SER A 13 -0.49 -2.73 16.98
CA SER A 13 -1.61 -2.70 17.92
C SER A 13 -2.43 -1.43 17.79
N LEU A 14 -3.75 -1.57 17.83
CA LEU A 14 -4.73 -0.47 17.89
C LEU A 14 -5.70 -0.76 19.04
N ARG A 15 -5.87 0.18 19.98
CA ARG A 15 -6.85 0.06 21.06
C ARG A 15 -8.09 0.87 20.70
N VAL A 16 -9.22 0.20 20.57
CA VAL A 16 -10.49 0.84 20.20
C VAL A 16 -11.43 0.87 21.41
N MET A 17 -11.97 2.04 21.75
CA MET A 17 -13.00 2.16 22.77
C MET A 17 -14.38 2.24 22.12
N VAL A 18 -15.26 1.31 22.50
CA VAL A 18 -16.57 1.12 21.89
C VAL A 18 -17.65 1.25 22.94
N ASP A 19 -18.63 2.11 22.68
CA ASP A 19 -19.92 2.09 23.37
C ASP A 19 -20.75 0.94 22.80
N ARG A 20 -20.91 -0.12 23.58
CA ARG A 20 -21.62 -1.34 23.16
C ARG A 20 -23.13 -1.17 23.12
N GLU A 21 -23.70 -0.31 23.96
CA GLU A 21 -25.14 -0.07 23.99
C GLU A 21 -25.59 0.66 22.73
N ARG A 22 -24.79 1.64 22.29
CA ARG A 22 -25.05 2.42 21.08
C ARG A 22 -24.46 1.81 19.82
N ASN A 23 -23.67 0.74 19.96
CA ASN A 23 -22.87 0.13 18.90
C ASN A 23 -22.02 1.17 18.13
N LYS A 24 -21.30 2.01 18.88
CA LYS A 24 -20.48 3.11 18.32
C LYS A 24 -19.04 3.07 18.81
N VAL A 25 -18.11 3.30 17.89
CA VAL A 25 -16.70 3.57 18.25
C VAL A 25 -16.59 5.01 18.76
N LEU A 26 -16.04 5.18 19.96
CA LEU A 26 -15.83 6.50 20.57
C LEU A 26 -14.48 7.10 20.18
N TYR A 27 -13.41 6.31 20.30
CA TYR A 27 -12.07 6.68 19.84
C TYR A 27 -11.19 5.45 19.65
N ALA A 28 -10.06 5.64 18.97
CA ALA A 28 -9.00 4.66 18.86
C ALA A 28 -7.66 5.29 19.27
N GLU A 29 -6.88 4.56 20.06
CA GLU A 29 -5.53 4.92 20.46
C GLU A 29 -4.53 4.04 19.72
N ALA A 30 -3.53 4.68 19.13
CA ALA A 30 -2.56 4.08 18.25
C ALA A 30 -1.14 4.42 18.71
N GLY A 31 -0.24 3.45 18.64
CA GLY A 31 1.20 3.66 18.82
C GLY A 31 1.88 4.14 17.54
N LYS A 32 3.15 4.52 17.65
CA LYS A 32 3.99 5.02 16.54
C LYS A 32 3.90 4.14 15.30
N ASP A 33 4.02 2.83 15.45
CA ASP A 33 4.06 1.90 14.31
C ASP A 33 2.78 1.95 13.45
N PHE A 34 1.62 2.13 14.09
CA PHE A 34 0.35 2.27 13.37
C PHE A 34 0.26 3.63 12.67
N VAL A 35 0.68 4.70 13.35
CA VAL A 35 0.67 6.05 12.80
C VAL A 35 1.61 6.17 11.61
N ASP A 36 2.83 5.62 11.72
CA ASP A 36 3.80 5.59 10.63
C ASP A 36 3.25 4.81 9.42
N ALA A 37 2.60 3.66 9.63
CA ALA A 37 1.96 2.91 8.56
C ALA A 37 0.77 3.65 7.94
N LEU A 38 -0.05 4.34 8.74
CA LEU A 38 -1.16 5.15 8.24
C LEU A 38 -0.67 6.34 7.40
N LEU A 39 0.36 7.04 7.87
CA LEU A 39 0.91 8.21 7.19
C LEU A 39 1.74 7.82 5.97
N SER A 40 2.32 6.61 5.92
CA SER A 40 3.06 6.13 4.76
C SER A 40 2.18 6.03 3.51
N PHE A 41 0.86 5.80 3.65
CA PHE A 41 -0.07 5.86 2.52
C PHE A 41 -0.07 7.20 1.80
N LEU A 42 0.17 8.30 2.52
CA LEU A 42 0.24 9.64 1.93
C LEU A 42 1.52 9.85 1.11
N THR A 43 2.51 8.98 1.27
CA THR A 43 3.77 9.01 0.51
C THR A 43 3.70 8.17 -0.77
N LEU A 44 2.69 7.30 -0.89
CA LEU A 44 2.57 6.41 -2.03
C LEU A 44 2.28 7.21 -3.32
N PRO A 45 3.08 7.01 -4.38
CA PRO A 45 2.75 7.57 -5.68
C PRO A 45 1.39 7.04 -6.16
N LEU A 46 0.64 7.86 -6.90
CA LEU A 46 -0.68 7.46 -7.41
C LEU A 46 -0.61 6.20 -8.29
N GLY A 47 0.47 6.02 -9.06
CA GLY A 47 0.69 4.81 -9.85
C GLY A 47 0.85 3.55 -9.00
N THR A 48 1.48 3.65 -7.82
CA THR A 48 1.56 2.55 -6.84
C THR A 48 0.17 2.23 -6.30
N ILE A 49 -0.62 3.23 -5.93
CA ILE A 49 -2.00 3.02 -5.46
C ILE A 49 -2.81 2.32 -6.55
N ALA A 50 -2.76 2.82 -7.79
CA ALA A 50 -3.47 2.22 -8.93
C ALA A 50 -3.04 0.77 -9.20
N ARG A 51 -1.74 0.47 -9.10
CA ARG A 51 -1.19 -0.89 -9.21
C ARG A 51 -1.70 -1.80 -8.11
N LEU A 52 -1.67 -1.36 -6.86
CA LEU A 52 -2.03 -2.17 -5.69
C LEU A 52 -3.53 -2.47 -5.63
N VAL A 53 -4.38 -1.53 -6.02
CA VAL A 53 -5.85 -1.73 -6.06
C VAL A 53 -6.30 -2.55 -7.28
N ALA A 54 -5.54 -2.49 -8.39
CA ALA A 54 -5.80 -3.27 -9.60
C ALA A 54 -5.23 -4.70 -9.52
N LYS A 55 -4.13 -4.90 -8.80
CA LYS A 55 -3.64 -6.25 -8.48
C LYS A 55 -4.58 -6.88 -7.47
N GLN A 56 -4.88 -8.16 -7.67
CA GLN A 56 -5.73 -8.98 -6.82
C GLN A 56 -5.18 -9.00 -5.38
N SER A 57 -5.55 -8.02 -4.57
CA SER A 57 -5.61 -8.19 -3.12
C SER A 57 -6.75 -9.17 -2.81
N ASN A 58 -6.85 -9.68 -1.58
CA ASN A 58 -7.96 -10.55 -1.16
C ASN A 58 -9.34 -9.82 -1.13
N ILE A 59 -9.46 -8.71 -1.85
CA ILE A 59 -10.59 -7.79 -1.91
C ILE A 59 -10.94 -7.65 -3.39
N GLU A 60 -12.23 -7.45 -3.68
CA GLU A 60 -12.72 -7.16 -5.03
C GLU A 60 -11.94 -5.99 -5.65
N ALA A 61 -11.58 -6.11 -6.93
CA ALA A 61 -10.80 -5.09 -7.62
C ALA A 61 -11.48 -3.73 -7.50
N VAL A 62 -10.79 -2.77 -6.87
CA VAL A 62 -11.34 -1.45 -6.59
C VAL A 62 -10.95 -0.50 -7.72
N THR A 63 -11.94 0.02 -8.43
CA THR A 63 -11.72 1.07 -9.43
C THR A 63 -11.62 2.43 -8.76
N VAL A 64 -10.42 3.02 -8.78
CA VAL A 64 -10.16 4.40 -8.35
C VAL A 64 -10.36 5.34 -9.55
N GLY A 65 -11.61 5.57 -9.94
CA GLY A 65 -11.99 6.54 -10.98
C GLY A 65 -11.11 6.53 -12.24
N SER A 66 -10.73 7.72 -12.71
CA SER A 66 -9.87 7.88 -13.90
C SER A 66 -8.44 7.38 -13.72
N LEU A 67 -7.96 7.26 -12.48
CA LEU A 67 -6.62 6.75 -12.19
C LEU A 67 -6.49 5.28 -12.60
N SER A 68 -7.55 4.49 -12.44
CA SER A 68 -7.56 3.09 -12.90
C SER A 68 -7.47 3.01 -14.42
N SER A 69 -8.24 3.82 -15.13
CA SER A 69 -8.18 3.89 -16.60
C SER A 69 -6.82 4.36 -17.10
N LEU A 70 -6.20 5.34 -16.42
CA LEU A 70 -4.86 5.83 -16.75
C LEU A 70 -3.81 4.73 -16.57
N TYR A 71 -3.84 4.02 -15.43
CA TYR A 71 -2.93 2.92 -15.16
C TYR A 71 -3.07 1.78 -16.18
N GLN A 72 -4.31 1.42 -16.53
CA GLN A 72 -4.58 0.42 -17.57
C GLN A 72 -4.10 0.87 -18.95
N SER A 73 -4.28 2.15 -19.29
CA SER A 73 -3.79 2.71 -20.56
C SER A 73 -2.27 2.61 -20.66
N VAL A 74 -1.54 2.93 -19.58
CA VAL A 74 -0.07 2.76 -19.53
C VAL A 74 0.32 1.28 -19.62
N THR A 75 -0.44 0.38 -18.97
CA THR A 75 -0.19 -1.07 -19.03
C THR A 75 -0.30 -1.59 -20.47
N CYS A 76 -1.36 -1.20 -21.18
CA CYS A 76 -1.64 -1.60 -22.56
C CYS A 76 -0.82 -0.82 -23.62
N LEU A 77 -0.14 0.26 -23.24
CA LEU A 77 0.62 1.09 -24.16
C LEU A 77 1.78 0.29 -24.77
N ASP A 78 1.83 0.22 -26.11
CA ASP A 78 2.92 -0.44 -26.81
C ASP A 78 4.26 0.27 -26.54
N GLU A 79 5.32 -0.50 -26.35
CA GLU A 79 6.66 0.02 -26.08
C GLU A 79 7.22 0.87 -27.22
N GLN A 80 6.73 0.70 -28.46
CA GLN A 80 7.11 1.57 -29.58
C GLN A 80 6.75 3.04 -29.38
N TYR A 81 5.80 3.34 -28.47
CA TYR A 81 5.36 4.70 -28.14
C TYR A 81 6.04 5.27 -26.88
N ILE A 82 6.97 4.52 -26.29
CA ILE A 82 7.75 4.92 -25.12
C ILE A 82 9.25 4.84 -25.46
N TRP A 83 10.05 5.70 -24.84
CA TRP A 83 11.49 5.79 -25.12
C TRP A 83 12.23 4.46 -24.87
N THR A 84 11.99 3.81 -23.73
CA THR A 84 12.57 2.51 -23.34
C THR A 84 11.59 1.70 -22.49
N HIS A 85 11.77 0.38 -22.46
CA HIS A 85 11.06 -0.51 -21.54
C HIS A 85 11.11 0.00 -20.08
N THR A 86 12.29 0.44 -19.62
CA THR A 86 12.48 1.01 -18.28
C THR A 86 11.60 2.24 -18.03
N CYS A 87 11.36 3.11 -19.02
CA CYS A 87 10.44 4.23 -18.88
C CYS A 87 9.00 3.76 -18.64
N LYS A 88 8.55 2.69 -19.31
CA LYS A 88 7.24 2.09 -19.07
C LYS A 88 7.15 1.51 -17.66
N GLU A 89 8.20 0.80 -17.23
CA GLU A 89 8.27 0.26 -15.86
C GLU A 89 8.22 1.35 -14.79
N MET A 90 8.90 2.48 -14.99
CA MET A 90 8.85 3.61 -14.05
C MET A 90 7.46 4.24 -13.92
N LEU A 91 6.63 4.18 -14.95
CA LEU A 91 5.24 4.65 -14.90
C LEU A 91 4.30 3.65 -14.21
N LEU A 92 4.53 2.35 -14.42
CA LEU A 92 3.77 1.26 -13.79
C LEU A 92 4.17 1.04 -12.33
N GLN A 93 5.43 1.31 -12.00
CA GLN A 93 6.06 1.06 -10.70
C GLN A 93 6.86 2.30 -10.27
N PRO A 94 6.18 3.43 -10.01
CA PRO A 94 6.84 4.66 -9.62
C PRO A 94 7.56 4.50 -8.27
N ARG A 95 8.71 5.15 -8.16
CA ARG A 95 9.48 5.18 -6.91
C ARG A 95 8.81 6.09 -5.89
N ASN A 96 8.72 5.61 -4.65
CA ASN A 96 8.32 6.42 -3.52
C ASN A 96 9.48 7.35 -3.13
N SER A 97 9.24 8.66 -3.02
CA SER A 97 10.26 9.62 -2.58
C SER A 97 10.71 9.40 -1.13
N MET A 98 9.87 8.76 -0.33
CA MET A 98 10.11 8.38 1.07
C MET A 98 10.45 6.88 1.22
N GLU A 99 10.89 6.22 0.15
CA GLU A 99 11.25 4.79 0.13
C GLU A 99 12.15 4.39 1.31
N ALA A 100 13.20 5.16 1.60
CA ALA A 100 14.12 4.87 2.72
C ALA A 100 13.42 4.89 4.09
N TYR A 101 12.43 5.76 4.28
CA TYR A 101 11.62 5.77 5.51
C TYR A 101 10.66 4.57 5.53
N CYS A 102 10.01 4.27 4.40
CA CYS A 102 9.04 3.19 4.28
C CYS A 102 9.67 1.79 4.49
N GLN A 103 10.95 1.60 4.14
CA GLN A 103 11.68 0.34 4.37
C GLN A 103 11.81 -0.04 5.86
N HIS A 104 11.65 0.92 6.77
CA HIS A 104 11.72 0.70 8.21
C HIS A 104 10.34 0.57 8.88
N LEU A 105 9.25 0.61 8.10
CA LEU A 105 7.91 0.41 8.63
C LEU A 105 7.70 -1.05 9.03
N LYS A 106 7.00 -1.26 10.14
CA LYS A 106 6.59 -2.61 10.57
C LYS A 106 5.60 -3.27 9.63
N LEU A 107 4.93 -2.48 8.81
CA LEU A 107 4.03 -2.95 7.76
C LEU A 107 4.57 -2.46 6.43
N ASN A 108 5.05 -3.40 5.61
CA ASN A 108 5.32 -3.10 4.20
C ASN A 108 4.03 -3.32 3.39
N ILE A 109 3.63 -2.30 2.64
CA ILE A 109 2.35 -2.23 1.92
C ILE A 109 2.55 -2.20 0.41
N ASP A 110 3.80 -2.07 -0.06
CA ASP A 110 4.17 -2.15 -1.48
C ASP A 110 5.00 -3.42 -1.77
#